data_AF-A0A9E6F7E9-F1
#
_entry.id   AF-A0A9E6F7E9-F1
#
_cell.length_a   1.000
_cell.length_b   1.000
_cell.length_c   1.000
_cell.angle_alpha   90.00
_cell.angle_beta   90.00
_cell.angle_gamma   90.00
#
_symmetry.space_group_name_H-M   'P 1'
#
loop_
_entity.id
_entity.type
_entity.pdbx_description
1 polymer ?
#
loop_
_entity_poly.entity_id
_entity_poly.type
_entity_poly.pdbx_seq_one_letter_code
_entity_poly.pdbx_strand_id
1 'polypeptide(L)'
;MRKIALIILMAAILVFGIIVGTRIQTVGTGDNAYDVQQKFGEAFSVVSQNYVDEIEPEQLTSSGIEGMLQSLDPHSVYMSADQVRLSHEEFTGNFEGIGIEFDIINDTLVVVSPIAGGPSDQL
;
A
#
# COMPACT_ATOMS: atom_id res chain seq x y z
N MET A 1 0.13 -59.12 -14.03
CA MET A 1 0.88 -58.56 -12.88
C MET A 1 2.10 -57.73 -13.28
N ARG A 2 3.06 -58.22 -14.09
CA ARG A 2 4.27 -57.45 -14.50
C ARG A 2 3.98 -56.14 -15.25
N LYS A 3 2.94 -56.09 -16.09
CA LYS A 3 2.55 -54.87 -16.84
C LYS A 3 1.97 -53.77 -15.94
N ILE A 4 1.25 -54.14 -14.87
CA ILE A 4 0.66 -53.18 -13.91
C ILE A 4 1.78 -52.55 -13.06
N ALA A 5 2.77 -53.34 -12.63
CA ALA A 5 3.93 -52.83 -11.90
C ALA A 5 4.75 -51.82 -12.72
N LEU A 6 4.88 -52.01 -14.03
CA LEU A 6 5.58 -51.07 -14.92
C LEU A 6 4.84 -49.74 -15.07
N ILE A 7 3.50 -49.75 -15.12
CA ILE A 7 2.68 -48.54 -15.21
C ILE A 7 2.81 -47.72 -13.91
N ILE A 8 2.80 -48.39 -12.75
CA ILE A 8 2.95 -47.72 -11.45
C ILE A 8 4.36 -47.10 -11.32
N LEU A 9 5.40 -47.80 -11.77
CA LEU A 9 6.77 -47.28 -11.75
C LEU A 9 6.91 -46.02 -12.62
N MET A 10 6.34 -46.01 -13.83
CA MET A 10 6.34 -44.84 -14.72
C MET A 10 5.58 -43.66 -14.11
N ALA A 11 4.42 -43.92 -13.49
CA ALA A 11 3.65 -42.88 -12.79
C ALA A 11 4.42 -42.29 -11.61
N ALA A 12 5.12 -43.13 -10.83
CA ALA A 12 5.95 -42.68 -9.72
C ALA A 12 7.12 -41.79 -10.18
N ILE A 13 7.79 -42.17 -11.29
CA ILE A 13 8.88 -41.36 -11.88
C ILE A 13 8.34 -40.03 -12.41
N LEU A 14 7.15 -40.02 -13.00
CA LEU A 14 6.51 -38.81 -13.51
C LEU A 14 6.12 -37.85 -12.37
N VAL A 15 5.52 -38.38 -11.29
CA VAL A 15 5.19 -37.59 -10.09
C VAL A 15 6.46 -37.07 -9.42
N PHE A 16 7.49 -37.91 -9.30
CA PHE A 16 8.78 -37.51 -8.75
C PHE A 16 9.45 -36.41 -9.60
N GLY A 17 9.42 -36.56 -10.92
CA GLY A 17 9.94 -35.56 -11.86
C GLY A 17 9.20 -34.22 -11.78
N ILE A 18 7.88 -34.23 -11.57
CA ILE A 18 7.10 -33.00 -11.34
C ILE A 18 7.46 -32.35 -10.00
N ILE A 19 7.56 -33.13 -8.92
CA ILE A 19 7.92 -32.61 -7.58
C ILE A 19 9.34 -32.01 -7.59
N VAL A 20 10.29 -32.68 -8.25
CA VAL A 20 11.66 -32.19 -8.36
C VAL A 20 11.73 -30.99 -9.31
N GLY A 21 11.01 -31.02 -10.43
CA GLY A 21 10.95 -29.93 -11.40
C GLY A 21 10.40 -28.62 -10.83
N THR A 22 9.35 -28.69 -10.00
CA THR A 22 8.78 -27.51 -9.33
C THR A 22 9.69 -26.93 -8.25
N ARG A 23 10.62 -27.73 -7.69
CA ARG A 23 11.62 -27.27 -6.72
C ARG A 23 12.88 -26.69 -7.39
N ILE A 24 13.19 -27.12 -8.62
CA ILE A 24 14.37 -26.65 -9.37
C ILE A 24 14.12 -25.30 -10.07
N GLN A 25 12.88 -24.99 -10.46
CA GLN A 25 12.54 -23.68 -11.06
C GLN A 25 12.77 -22.47 -10.14
N THR A 26 13.12 -22.68 -8.86
CA THR A 26 13.49 -21.62 -7.91
C THR A 26 15.00 -21.31 -7.90
N VAL A 27 15.85 -21.97 -8.70
CA VAL A 27 17.32 -21.86 -8.60
C VAL A 27 17.95 -21.04 -9.73
N GLY A 28 17.19 -20.25 -10.47
CA GLY A 28 17.77 -19.47 -11.57
C GLY A 28 16.90 -18.32 -12.02
N THR A 29 17.38 -17.10 -11.76
CA THR A 29 16.98 -15.82 -12.39
C THR A 29 15.86 -15.02 -11.70
N GLY A 30 15.54 -15.29 -10.42
CA GLY A 30 14.56 -14.50 -9.65
C GLY A 30 15.03 -13.99 -8.27
N ASP A 31 16.15 -14.50 -7.74
CA ASP A 31 16.53 -14.40 -6.31
C ASP A 31 16.54 -12.97 -5.75
N ASN A 32 17.08 -11.98 -6.49
CA ASN A 32 17.29 -10.65 -5.90
C ASN A 32 15.98 -9.93 -5.51
N ALA A 33 14.92 -10.02 -6.30
CA ALA A 33 13.68 -9.29 -6.02
C ALA A 33 12.85 -9.99 -4.93
N TYR A 34 12.82 -11.33 -4.95
CA TYR A 34 12.14 -12.13 -3.94
C TYR A 34 12.85 -12.03 -2.58
N ASP A 35 14.19 -12.06 -2.56
CA ASP A 35 14.99 -11.92 -1.33
C ASP A 35 14.83 -10.53 -0.70
N VAL A 36 14.80 -9.47 -1.52
CA VAL A 36 14.60 -8.09 -1.02
C VAL A 36 13.20 -7.91 -0.42
N GLN A 37 12.18 -8.46 -1.07
CA GLN A 37 10.81 -8.43 -0.54
C GLN A 37 10.69 -9.20 0.78
N GLN A 38 11.33 -10.38 0.86
CA GLN A 38 11.34 -11.17 2.10
C GLN A 38 12.03 -10.41 3.23
N LYS A 39 13.18 -9.78 2.95
CA LYS A 39 13.91 -8.98 3.94
C LYS A 39 13.08 -7.82 4.48
N PHE A 40 12.32 -7.14 3.62
CA PHE A 40 11.43 -6.06 4.05
C PHE A 40 10.29 -6.59 4.94
N GLY A 41 9.66 -7.69 4.55
CA GLY A 41 8.60 -8.32 5.36
C GLY A 41 9.11 -8.83 6.71
N GLU A 42 10.33 -9.38 6.76
CA GLU A 42 10.95 -9.82 8.01
C GLU A 42 11.28 -8.64 8.93
N ALA A 43 11.82 -7.55 8.39
CA ALA A 43 12.07 -6.34 9.15
C ALA A 43 10.78 -5.76 9.75
N PHE A 44 9.70 -5.68 8.95
CA PHE A 44 8.39 -5.26 9.43
C PHE A 44 7.90 -6.14 10.58
N SER A 45 7.95 -7.47 10.39
CA SER A 45 7.52 -8.45 11.38
C SER A 45 8.28 -8.35 12.69
N VAL A 46 9.61 -8.18 12.62
CA VAL A 46 10.47 -8.00 13.80
C VAL A 46 10.09 -6.73 14.56
N VAL A 47 9.89 -5.61 13.85
CA VAL A 47 9.49 -4.35 14.48
C VAL A 47 8.11 -4.49 15.11
N SER A 48 7.10 -4.94 14.36
CA SER A 48 5.73 -5.09 14.85
C SER A 48 5.59 -5.99 16.07
N GLN A 49 6.42 -7.02 16.21
CA GLN A 49 6.31 -7.97 17.32
C GLN A 49 7.19 -7.63 18.54
N ASN A 50 8.32 -6.94 18.32
CA ASN A 50 9.35 -6.76 19.36
C ASN A 50 9.54 -5.30 19.79
N TYR A 51 8.82 -4.35 19.18
CA TYR A 51 8.89 -2.96 19.61
C TYR A 51 8.22 -2.78 20.98
N VAL A 52 8.67 -1.78 21.73
CA VAL A 52 8.25 -1.55 23.12
C VAL A 52 6.83 -0.98 23.23
N ASP A 53 6.42 -0.20 22.24
CA ASP A 53 5.11 0.46 22.19
C ASP A 53 4.19 -0.20 21.16
N GLU A 54 2.88 0.02 21.30
CA GLU A 54 1.88 -0.38 20.30
C GLU A 54 2.10 0.39 19.00
N ILE A 55 2.06 -0.32 17.88
CA ILE A 55 2.35 0.23 16.56
C ILE A 55 1.12 0.06 15.68
N GLU A 56 0.69 1.16 15.05
CA GLU A 56 -0.33 1.14 14.00
C GLU A 56 0.29 0.64 12.68
N PRO A 57 -0.08 -0.55 12.16
CA PRO A 57 0.53 -1.15 10.97
C PRO A 57 0.47 -0.27 9.73
N GLU A 58 -0.67 0.42 9.53
CA GLU A 58 -0.90 1.33 8.41
C GLU A 58 0.07 2.51 8.47
N GLN A 59 0.25 3.10 9.65
CA GLN A 59 1.15 4.23 9.84
C GLN A 59 2.61 3.84 9.58
N LEU A 60 3.06 2.69 10.14
CA LEU A 60 4.42 2.19 9.92
C LEU A 60 4.68 1.91 8.43
N THR A 61 3.69 1.37 7.74
CA THR A 61 3.77 1.08 6.30
C THR A 61 3.88 2.37 5.49
N SER A 62 3.02 3.37 5.74
CA SER A 62 3.07 4.67 5.07
C SER A 62 4.40 5.38 5.28
N SER A 63 4.92 5.41 6.52
CA SER A 63 6.24 5.98 6.81
C SER A 63 7.39 5.22 6.12
N GLY A 64 7.28 3.90 5.99
CA GLY A 64 8.23 3.09 5.22
C GLY A 64 8.24 3.45 3.74
N ILE A 65 7.06 3.65 3.13
CA ILE A 65 6.93 4.08 1.73
C ILE A 65 7.49 5.48 1.54
N GLU A 66 7.17 6.42 2.43
CA GLU A 66 7.72 7.78 2.40
C GLU A 66 9.26 7.77 2.44
N GLY A 67 9.86 6.99 3.35
CA GLY A 67 11.31 6.86 3.45
C GLY A 67 11.95 6.28 2.18
N MET A 68 11.28 5.32 1.52
CA MET A 68 11.75 4.79 0.23
C MET A 68 11.70 5.86 -0.87
N LEU A 69 10.61 6.62 -0.97
CA LEU A 69 10.46 7.66 -2.00
C LEU A 69 11.43 8.83 -1.80
N GLN A 70 11.67 9.25 -0.55
CA GLN A 70 12.67 10.28 -0.22
C GLN A 70 14.08 9.91 -0.69
N SER A 71 14.39 8.61 -0.75
CA SER A 71 15.68 8.11 -1.22
C SER A 71 15.84 8.13 -2.75
N LEU A 72 14.73 8.20 -3.49
CA LEU A 72 14.72 8.19 -4.96
C LEU A 72 14.89 9.60 -5.51
N ASP A 73 14.02 10.52 -5.11
CA ASP A 73 14.12 11.92 -5.51
C ASP A 73 13.36 12.87 -4.55
N PRO A 74 13.67 14.18 -4.54
CA PRO A 74 13.05 15.16 -3.64
C PRO A 74 11.60 15.55 -3.98
N HIS A 75 11.07 15.09 -5.11
CA HIS A 75 9.75 15.45 -5.64
C HIS A 75 8.75 14.29 -5.60
N SER A 76 9.22 13.07 -5.37
CA SER A 76 8.42 11.88 -5.15
C SER A 76 7.87 11.88 -3.73
N VAL A 77 6.55 12.02 -3.62
CA VAL A 77 5.82 12.02 -2.34
C VAL A 77 4.79 10.91 -2.31
N TYR A 78 4.64 10.28 -1.15
CA TYR A 78 3.53 9.37 -0.90
C TYR A 78 2.30 10.21 -0.52
N MET A 79 1.14 9.86 -1.07
CA MET A 79 -0.14 10.46 -0.68
C MET A 79 -1.05 9.38 -0.10
N SER A 80 -1.53 9.59 1.12
CA SER A 80 -2.55 8.73 1.71
C SER A 80 -3.88 8.85 0.97
N ALA A 81 -4.78 7.88 1.13
CA ALA A 81 -6.10 7.93 0.50
C ALA A 81 -6.88 9.21 0.86
N ASP A 82 -6.77 9.66 2.11
CA ASP A 82 -7.40 10.89 2.57
C ASP A 82 -6.77 12.14 1.95
N GLN A 83 -5.44 12.18 1.81
CA GLN A 83 -4.77 13.30 1.14
C GLN A 83 -5.15 13.39 -0.34
N VAL A 84 -5.24 12.24 -1.02
CA VAL A 84 -5.71 12.17 -2.40
C VAL A 84 -7.14 12.69 -2.51
N ARG A 85 -8.02 12.28 -1.58
CA ARG A 85 -9.41 12.74 -1.52
C ARG A 85 -9.48 14.26 -1.33
N LEU A 86 -8.81 14.79 -0.32
CA LEU A 86 -8.78 16.24 -0.04
C LEU A 86 -8.24 17.04 -1.23
N SER A 87 -7.18 16.55 -1.88
CA SER A 87 -6.63 17.19 -3.07
C SER A 87 -7.61 17.16 -4.25
N HIS A 88 -8.35 16.06 -4.44
CA HIS A 88 -9.41 16.00 -5.45
C HIS A 88 -10.57 16.94 -5.13
N GLU A 89 -10.97 17.04 -3.87
CA GLU A 89 -12.01 17.99 -3.42
C GLU A 89 -11.59 19.43 -3.72
N GLU A 90 -10.34 19.79 -3.44
CA GLU A 90 -9.76 21.11 -3.76
C GLU A 90 -9.75 21.39 -5.28
N PHE A 91 -9.30 20.43 -6.09
CA PHE A 91 -9.23 20.59 -7.55
C PHE A 91 -10.59 20.64 -8.23
N THR A 92 -11.55 19.86 -7.74
CA THR A 92 -12.91 19.81 -8.32
C THR A 92 -13.81 20.92 -7.77
N GLY A 93 -13.37 21.63 -6.73
CA GLY A 93 -14.17 22.61 -6.00
C GLY A 93 -15.38 21.99 -5.28
N ASN A 94 -15.40 20.65 -5.16
CA ASN A 94 -16.50 19.91 -4.56
C ASN A 94 -16.19 19.67 -3.08
N PHE A 95 -16.19 20.76 -2.31
CA PHE A 95 -16.02 20.71 -0.86
C PHE A 95 -17.26 20.08 -0.22
N GLU A 96 -17.06 19.07 0.63
CA GLU A 96 -18.09 18.63 1.55
C GLU A 96 -18.19 19.67 2.68
N GLY A 97 -19.18 20.55 2.60
CA GLY A 97 -19.34 21.67 3.54
C GLY A 97 -20.59 22.49 3.26
N ILE A 98 -20.80 23.56 4.04
CA ILE A 98 -21.96 24.44 3.87
C ILE A 98 -21.79 25.45 2.72
N GLY A 99 -20.57 25.64 2.21
CA GLY A 99 -20.27 26.51 1.07
C GLY A 99 -20.16 27.98 1.46
N ILE A 100 -19.30 28.30 2.42
CA ILE A 100 -19.00 29.68 2.85
C ILE A 100 -17.50 29.97 2.76
N GLU A 101 -17.18 31.20 2.44
CA GLU A 101 -15.87 31.82 2.64
C GLU A 101 -15.82 32.41 4.05
N PHE A 102 -14.74 32.14 4.78
CA PHE A 102 -14.52 32.68 6.11
C PHE A 102 -13.10 33.23 6.26
N ASP A 103 -12.93 34.18 7.17
CA ASP A 103 -11.64 34.75 7.53
C ASP A 103 -11.48 34.75 9.05
N ILE A 104 -10.23 34.81 9.54
CA ILE A 104 -9.92 34.84 10.97
C ILE A 104 -9.40 36.23 11.33
N ILE A 105 -10.24 37.02 11.99
CA ILE A 105 -9.92 38.37 12.42
C ILE A 105 -9.89 38.40 13.95
N ASN A 106 -8.75 38.77 14.54
CA ASN A 106 -8.57 38.84 16.00
C ASN A 106 -9.02 37.56 16.73
N ASP A 107 -8.54 36.40 16.29
CA ASP A 107 -8.87 35.08 16.87
C ASP A 107 -10.37 34.73 16.81
N THR A 108 -11.13 35.41 15.94
CA THR A 108 -12.56 35.16 15.72
C THR A 108 -12.80 34.75 14.27
N LEU A 109 -13.52 33.64 14.08
CA LEU A 109 -13.91 33.15 12.76
C LEU A 109 -15.13 33.94 12.25
N VAL A 110 -14.97 34.63 11.13
CA VAL A 110 -15.97 35.53 10.55
C VAL A 110 -16.35 35.03 9.16
N VAL A 111 -17.65 34.91 8.89
CA VAL A 111 -18.16 34.56 7.55
C VAL A 111 -18.12 35.79 6.65
N VAL A 112 -17.46 35.67 5.49
CA VAL A 112 -17.30 36.76 4.52
C VAL A 112 -18.42 36.71 3.48
N SER A 113 -18.59 35.56 2.82
CA SER A 113 -19.61 35.39 1.76
C SER A 113 -19.95 33.92 1.50
N PRO A 114 -21.16 33.58 1.01
CA PRO A 114 -21.45 32.25 0.46
C PRO A 114 -20.72 32.03 -0.87
N ILE A 115 -20.30 30.78 -1.12
CA ILE A 115 -19.75 30.38 -2.42
C ILE A 115 -20.90 30.30 -3.43
N ALA A 116 -20.78 31.01 -4.56
CA ALA A 116 -21.80 31.06 -5.60
C ALA A 116 -22.20 29.65 -6.09
N GLY A 117 -23.50 29.33 -6.02
CA GLY A 117 -24.04 28.01 -6.36
C GLY A 117 -23.87 26.94 -5.27
N GLY A 118 -23.25 27.26 -4.13
CA GLY A 118 -23.12 26.39 -2.97
C GLY A 118 -24.39 26.33 -2.10
N PRO A 119 -24.46 25.41 -1.12
CA PRO A 119 -25.65 25.24 -0.28
C PRO A 119 -26.08 26.51 0.47
N SER A 120 -25.12 27.29 0.97
CA SER A 120 -25.39 28.57 1.67
C SER A 120 -25.80 29.72 0.76
N ASP A 121 -25.65 29.62 -0.56
CA ASP A 121 -26.10 30.65 -1.52
C ASP A 121 -27.60 30.51 -1.86
N GLN A 122 -28.21 29.37 -1.53
CA GLN A 122 -29.61 29.06 -1.83
C GLN A 122 -30.60 29.48 -0.72
N LEU A 123 -30.12 30.11 0.35
CA LEU A 123 -30.89 30.55 1.52
C LEU A 123 -30.90 32.08 1.62
#